data_AF-A0A924U0N5-F1
#
_entry.id   AF-A0A924U0N5-F1
#
_cell.length_a   1.000
_cell.length_b   1.000
_cell.length_c   1.000
_cell.angle_alpha   90.00
_cell.angle_beta   90.00
_cell.angle_gamma   90.00
#
_symmetry.space_group_name_H-M   'P 1'
#
loop_
_entity.id
_entity.type
_entity.pdbx_description
1 polymer ?
#
loop_
_entity_poly.entity_id
_entity_poly.type
_entity_poly.pdbx_seq_one_letter_code
_entity_poly.pdbx_strand_id
1 'polypeptide(L)'
;AFYDRAVAVLQDVFGAACNVSHSIQTNATLIDDAWCALFKRHAMRIGVSVDGPADLHDAHRRTRTGRGTHERVLRGMARLRAQGIAFHAIAVVTPATFAQADAFFDFFVAQGVTEVGCNYDEAEGLHAHSSLAGHEAAHAAFLAHLLERSIDSGGALRVRELAMALQLVSRPLPTWQGQGQDWPENAQTLPFALVTVAHNGDFSSFSPELLGQPSPEFSNFILGNVATSSYIDSARGDVFMRLWDAVLRGTRECERTCAHYGFCGGGAPANKLYENADLASGETLYCRTMLKRPFDTVLARLERDRPISGVQ
;
A
#
# COMPACT_ATOMS: atom_id res chain seq x y z
N ALA A 1 -26.64 6.79 -4.42
CA ALA A 1 -27.49 5.60 -4.70
C ALA A 1 -26.72 4.29 -4.51
N PHE A 2 -25.74 3.93 -5.36
CA PHE A 2 -25.00 2.65 -5.19
C PHE A 2 -24.21 2.58 -3.88
N TYR A 3 -23.29 3.54 -3.64
CA TYR A 3 -22.45 3.53 -2.44
C TYR A 3 -23.25 3.67 -1.14
N ASP A 4 -24.35 4.44 -1.15
CA ASP A 4 -25.25 4.52 0.00
C ASP A 4 -25.83 3.16 0.36
N ARG A 5 -26.29 2.40 -0.65
CA ARG A 5 -26.80 1.05 -0.46
C ARG A 5 -25.70 0.10 0.01
N ALA A 6 -24.50 0.20 -0.57
CA ALA A 6 -23.37 -0.65 -0.18
C ALA A 6 -22.98 -0.43 1.29
N VAL A 7 -22.83 0.82 1.72
CA VAL A 7 -22.53 1.17 3.11
C VAL A 7 -23.65 0.70 4.05
N ALA A 8 -24.92 0.91 3.68
CA ALA A 8 -26.05 0.46 4.49
C ALA A 8 -26.06 -1.06 4.69
N VAL A 9 -25.83 -1.85 3.64
CA VAL A 9 -25.74 -3.32 3.72
C VAL A 9 -24.57 -3.74 4.61
N LEU A 10 -23.39 -3.13 4.45
CA LEU A 10 -22.22 -3.46 5.27
C LEU A 10 -22.46 -3.12 6.75
N GLN A 11 -23.09 -1.98 7.03
CA GLN A 11 -23.42 -1.58 8.39
C GLN A 11 -24.48 -2.49 9.02
N ASP A 12 -25.49 -2.92 8.26
CA ASP A 12 -26.54 -3.85 8.73
C ASP A 12 -25.95 -5.22 9.09
N VAL A 13 -25.05 -5.74 8.23
CA VAL A 13 -24.45 -7.07 8.42
C VAL A 13 -23.37 -7.07 9.51
N PHE A 14 -22.47 -6.08 9.52
CA PHE A 14 -21.27 -6.12 10.36
C PHE A 14 -21.29 -5.13 11.53
N GLY A 15 -22.12 -4.08 11.45
CA GLY A 15 -22.06 -2.94 12.39
C GLY A 15 -22.38 -3.28 13.84
N ALA A 16 -23.10 -4.38 14.10
CA ALA A 16 -23.35 -4.87 15.45
C ALA A 16 -22.15 -5.67 16.03
N ALA A 17 -21.31 -6.24 15.17
CA ALA A 17 -20.19 -7.10 15.56
C ALA A 17 -18.86 -6.35 15.60
N CYS A 18 -18.66 -5.35 14.75
CA CYS A 18 -17.43 -4.58 14.67
C CYS A 18 -17.65 -3.15 14.14
N ASN A 19 -16.63 -2.31 14.31
CA ASN A 19 -16.60 -1.01 13.68
C ASN A 19 -16.26 -1.15 12.19
N VAL A 20 -17.18 -0.71 11.32
CA VAL A 20 -16.99 -0.74 9.87
C VAL A 20 -16.40 0.59 9.43
N SER A 21 -15.23 0.56 8.80
CA SER A 21 -14.61 1.76 8.22
C SER A 21 -14.58 1.67 6.70
N HIS A 22 -14.80 2.81 6.04
CA HIS A 22 -14.84 2.90 4.60
C HIS A 22 -13.70 3.76 4.08
N SER A 23 -13.00 3.28 3.06
CA SER A 23 -11.95 4.02 2.37
C SER A 23 -12.18 4.00 0.87
N ILE A 24 -11.87 5.11 0.18
CA ILE A 24 -11.91 5.22 -1.28
C ILE A 24 -10.56 5.72 -1.78
N GLN A 25 -9.98 4.99 -2.73
CA GLN A 25 -8.85 5.44 -3.53
C GLN A 25 -9.37 6.03 -4.84
N THR A 26 -8.91 7.22 -5.24
CA THR A 26 -9.38 7.91 -6.45
C THR A 26 -8.27 8.73 -7.11
N ASN A 27 -8.35 8.91 -8.43
CA ASN A 27 -7.52 9.90 -9.16
C ASN A 27 -8.05 11.34 -9.03
N ALA A 28 -9.13 11.54 -8.28
CA ALA A 28 -9.79 12.81 -8.01
C ALA A 28 -10.34 13.60 -9.24
N THR A 29 -10.19 13.10 -10.46
CA THR A 29 -10.56 13.84 -11.68
C THR A 29 -12.06 13.99 -11.93
N LEU A 30 -12.89 13.30 -11.13
CA LEU A 30 -14.36 13.28 -11.20
C LEU A 30 -15.03 13.73 -9.89
N ILE A 31 -14.27 14.29 -8.95
CA ILE A 31 -14.85 14.74 -7.67
C ILE A 31 -15.72 15.97 -7.90
N ASP A 32 -16.97 15.87 -7.46
CA ASP A 32 -17.99 16.91 -7.45
C ASP A 32 -18.66 17.03 -6.08
N ASP A 33 -19.65 17.91 -5.96
CA ASP A 33 -20.33 18.16 -4.69
C ASP A 33 -21.14 16.94 -4.21
N ALA A 34 -21.62 16.10 -5.13
CA ALA A 34 -22.32 14.86 -4.78
C ALA A 34 -21.37 13.83 -4.17
N TRP A 35 -20.15 13.70 -4.70
CA TRP A 35 -19.08 12.92 -4.10
C TRP A 35 -18.68 13.45 -2.73
N CYS A 36 -18.47 14.77 -2.60
CA CYS A 36 -18.14 15.37 -1.31
C CYS A 36 -19.24 15.12 -0.26
N ALA A 37 -20.51 15.23 -0.64
CA ALA A 37 -21.64 14.93 0.24
C ALA A 37 -21.66 13.45 0.66
N LEU A 38 -21.35 12.52 -0.25
CA LEU A 38 -21.23 11.09 0.06
C LEU A 38 -20.10 10.82 1.07
N PHE A 39 -18.90 11.36 0.82
CA PHE A 39 -17.74 11.12 1.67
C PHE A 39 -17.97 11.61 3.10
N LYS A 40 -18.57 12.78 3.27
CA LYS A 40 -18.94 13.32 4.58
C LYS A 40 -19.97 12.46 5.28
N ARG A 41 -21.05 12.09 4.57
CA ARG A 41 -22.17 11.34 5.15
C ARG A 41 -21.73 10.01 5.74
N HIS A 42 -20.75 9.36 5.13
CA HIS A 42 -20.28 8.03 5.53
C HIS A 42 -18.88 8.05 6.17
N ALA A 43 -18.37 9.23 6.54
CA ALA A 43 -17.04 9.42 7.13
C ALA A 43 -15.92 8.65 6.39
N MET A 44 -15.96 8.66 5.05
CA MET A 44 -15.04 7.87 4.23
C MET A 44 -13.63 8.46 4.26
N ARG A 45 -12.62 7.61 4.46
CA ARG A 45 -11.21 7.97 4.28
C ARG A 45 -10.89 8.07 2.79
N ILE A 46 -10.29 9.16 2.36
CA ILE A 46 -10.01 9.41 0.94
C ILE A 46 -8.50 9.36 0.69
N GLY A 47 -8.08 8.51 -0.26
CA GLY A 47 -6.75 8.49 -0.83
C GLY A 47 -6.78 9.06 -2.26
N VAL A 48 -5.91 10.03 -2.53
CA VAL A 48 -5.82 10.70 -3.83
C VAL A 48 -4.53 10.33 -4.53
N SER A 49 -4.65 9.79 -5.75
CA SER A 49 -3.51 9.49 -6.61
C SER A 49 -2.97 10.77 -7.27
N VAL A 50 -1.81 11.24 -6.80
CA VAL A 50 -1.08 12.38 -7.38
C VAL A 50 0.43 12.21 -7.17
N ASP A 51 1.27 12.33 -8.21
CA ASP A 51 2.71 12.00 -8.13
C ASP A 51 3.63 13.19 -7.81
N GLY A 52 3.05 14.36 -7.55
CA GLY A 52 3.80 15.61 -7.32
C GLY A 52 3.48 16.69 -8.35
N PRO A 53 4.42 17.61 -8.62
CA PRO A 53 4.32 18.63 -9.66
C PRO A 53 3.90 18.09 -11.04
N ALA A 54 3.42 19.00 -11.89
CA ALA A 54 2.79 18.66 -13.17
C ALA A 54 3.69 17.83 -14.10
N ASP A 55 4.99 18.13 -14.16
CA ASP A 55 5.95 17.39 -14.98
C ASP A 55 6.12 15.94 -14.51
N LEU A 56 6.17 15.70 -13.20
CA LEU A 56 6.22 14.34 -12.62
C LEU A 56 4.89 13.61 -12.84
N HIS A 57 3.76 14.27 -12.55
CA HIS A 57 2.43 13.66 -12.65
C HIS A 57 2.04 13.33 -14.09
N ASP A 58 2.13 14.31 -15.00
CA ASP A 58 1.66 14.15 -16.37
C ASP A 58 2.63 13.35 -17.25
N ALA A 59 3.83 13.02 -16.75
CA ALA A 59 4.71 12.04 -17.40
C ALA A 59 4.02 10.68 -17.53
N HIS A 60 3.29 10.24 -16.51
CA HIS A 60 2.68 8.90 -16.44
C HIS A 60 1.16 8.91 -16.37
N ARG A 61 0.54 9.89 -15.67
CA ARG A 61 -0.91 9.95 -15.50
C ARG A 61 -1.55 10.73 -16.63
N ARG A 62 -1.91 9.99 -17.68
CA ARG A 62 -2.50 10.53 -18.90
C ARG A 62 -3.87 9.94 -19.18
N THR A 63 -4.72 10.76 -19.77
CA THR A 63 -5.98 10.31 -20.39
C THR A 63 -5.68 9.36 -21.56
N ARG A 64 -6.71 8.63 -22.02
CA ARG A 64 -6.63 7.78 -23.23
C ARG A 64 -6.20 8.54 -24.49
N THR A 65 -6.39 9.86 -24.52
CA THR A 65 -5.94 10.73 -25.62
C THR A 65 -4.53 11.31 -25.39
N GLY A 66 -3.79 10.83 -24.40
CA GLY A 66 -2.42 11.25 -24.10
C GLY A 66 -2.26 12.59 -23.38
N ARG A 67 -3.36 13.23 -22.97
CA ARG A 67 -3.32 14.51 -22.23
C ARG A 67 -3.09 14.27 -20.74
N GLY A 68 -2.29 15.13 -20.10
CA GLY A 68 -2.07 15.14 -18.66
C GLY A 68 -3.35 15.29 -17.84
N THR A 69 -3.33 14.82 -16.59
CA THR A 69 -4.45 14.87 -15.66
C THR A 69 -4.23 15.80 -14.47
N HIS A 70 -3.02 16.31 -14.25
CA HIS A 70 -2.63 17.04 -13.05
C HIS A 70 -3.60 18.19 -12.69
N GLU A 71 -3.95 19.03 -13.67
CA GLU A 71 -4.87 20.16 -13.45
C GLU A 71 -6.26 19.69 -12.96
N ARG A 72 -6.77 18.57 -13.49
CA ARG A 72 -8.05 17.98 -13.08
C ARG A 72 -7.97 17.43 -11.66
N VAL A 73 -6.85 16.79 -11.31
CA VAL A 73 -6.60 16.26 -9.97
C VAL A 73 -6.56 17.41 -8.95
N LEU A 74 -5.86 18.51 -9.26
CA LEU A 74 -5.80 19.68 -8.39
C LEU A 74 -7.17 20.32 -8.16
N ARG A 75 -8.05 20.37 -9.18
CA ARG A 75 -9.43 20.82 -9.00
C ARG A 75 -10.22 19.92 -8.05
N GLY A 76 -10.06 18.59 -8.17
CA GLY A 76 -10.66 17.63 -7.25
C GLY A 76 -10.17 17.81 -5.81
N MET A 77 -8.86 17.94 -5.62
CA MET A 77 -8.26 18.20 -4.30
C MET A 77 -8.72 19.53 -3.70
N ALA A 78 -8.78 20.60 -4.50
CA ALA A 78 -9.27 21.90 -4.05
C ALA A 78 -10.73 21.81 -3.58
N ARG A 79 -11.58 21.03 -4.27
CA ARG A 79 -12.96 20.80 -3.86
C ARG A 79 -13.06 20.02 -2.55
N LEU A 80 -12.26 18.97 -2.37
CA LEU A 80 -12.17 18.24 -1.10
C LEU A 80 -11.79 19.19 0.06
N ARG A 81 -10.76 20.02 -0.14
CA ARG A 81 -10.32 21.01 0.86
C ARG A 81 -11.38 22.06 1.16
N ALA A 82 -12.02 22.63 0.14
CA ALA A 82 -13.09 23.63 0.30
C ALA A 82 -14.28 23.06 1.10
N GLN A 83 -14.49 21.76 1.03
CA GLN A 83 -15.51 21.05 1.79
C GLN A 83 -15.01 20.55 3.17
N GLY A 84 -13.75 20.77 3.55
CA GLY A 84 -13.18 20.30 4.81
C GLY A 84 -13.05 18.77 4.89
N ILE A 85 -12.93 18.09 3.74
CA ILE A 85 -12.74 16.64 3.67
C ILE A 85 -11.24 16.35 3.71
N ALA A 86 -10.79 15.66 4.77
CA ALA A 86 -9.41 15.20 4.87
C ALA A 86 -9.12 14.10 3.85
N PHE A 87 -7.93 14.15 3.26
CA PHE A 87 -7.43 13.12 2.36
C PHE A 87 -5.92 12.97 2.51
N HIS A 88 -5.41 11.79 2.16
CA HIS A 88 -3.98 11.53 2.02
C HIS A 88 -3.64 11.37 0.54
N ALA A 89 -2.37 11.58 0.19
CA ALA A 89 -1.91 11.36 -1.18
C ALA A 89 -1.23 10.01 -1.32
N ILE A 90 -1.28 9.45 -2.53
CA ILE A 90 -0.44 8.33 -2.96
C ILE A 90 0.27 8.74 -4.25
N ALA A 91 1.59 8.77 -4.19
CA ALA A 91 2.49 9.10 -5.27
C ALA A 91 3.26 7.86 -5.70
N VAL A 92 3.35 7.61 -7.00
CA VAL A 92 4.33 6.70 -7.59
C VAL A 92 5.60 7.50 -7.83
N VAL A 93 6.66 7.19 -7.08
CA VAL A 93 7.95 7.87 -7.18
C VAL A 93 8.86 7.10 -8.14
N THR A 94 9.62 7.84 -8.93
CA THR A 94 10.59 7.32 -9.90
C THR A 94 11.94 8.01 -9.72
N PRO A 95 13.02 7.61 -10.44
CA PRO A 95 14.28 8.34 -10.39
C PRO A 95 14.15 9.85 -10.71
N ALA A 96 13.18 10.23 -11.55
CA ALA A 96 12.88 11.64 -11.83
C ALA A 96 12.33 12.38 -10.60
N THR A 97 11.58 11.69 -9.74
CA THR A 97 11.10 12.22 -8.46
C THR A 97 12.25 12.46 -7.49
N PHE A 98 13.23 11.54 -7.43
CA PHE A 98 14.37 11.66 -6.50
C PHE A 98 15.21 12.90 -6.80
N ALA A 99 15.41 13.20 -8.09
CA ALA A 99 16.11 14.41 -8.55
C ALA A 99 15.38 15.72 -8.19
N GLN A 100 14.10 15.65 -7.81
CA GLN A 100 13.23 16.79 -7.52
C GLN A 100 12.61 16.71 -6.12
N ALA A 101 13.32 16.09 -5.16
CA ALA A 101 12.77 15.78 -3.83
C ALA A 101 12.19 17.00 -3.10
N ASP A 102 12.84 18.16 -3.23
CA ASP A 102 12.35 19.40 -2.60
C ASP A 102 11.04 19.89 -3.22
N ALA A 103 10.98 19.96 -4.56
CA ALA A 103 9.78 20.38 -5.28
C ALA A 103 8.61 19.40 -5.04
N PHE A 104 8.91 18.10 -4.92
CA PHE A 104 7.95 17.07 -4.53
C PHE A 104 7.38 17.34 -3.14
N PHE A 105 8.22 17.55 -2.13
CA PHE A 105 7.78 17.84 -0.76
C PHE A 105 6.96 19.14 -0.70
N ASP A 106 7.49 20.22 -1.28
CA ASP A 106 6.86 21.55 -1.27
C ASP A 106 5.50 21.55 -1.96
N PHE A 107 5.37 20.78 -3.04
CA PHE A 107 4.09 20.60 -3.72
C PHE A 107 3.01 20.07 -2.77
N PHE A 108 3.30 18.99 -2.04
CA PHE A 108 2.32 18.38 -1.13
C PHE A 108 1.94 19.31 0.02
N VAL A 109 2.92 19.98 0.62
CA VAL A 109 2.68 20.99 1.65
C VAL A 109 1.80 22.12 1.12
N ALA A 110 2.11 22.66 -0.06
CA ALA A 110 1.31 23.72 -0.71
C ALA A 110 -0.12 23.26 -1.03
N GLN A 111 -0.31 21.96 -1.30
CA GLN A 111 -1.63 21.37 -1.50
C GLN A 111 -2.37 21.03 -0.20
N GLY A 112 -1.81 21.36 0.97
CA GLY A 112 -2.40 21.06 2.28
C GLY A 112 -2.48 19.56 2.58
N VAL A 113 -1.61 18.76 1.97
CA VAL A 113 -1.50 17.32 2.23
C VAL A 113 -0.55 17.11 3.41
N THR A 114 -0.99 16.37 4.41
CA THR A 114 -0.21 16.07 5.62
C THR A 114 0.40 14.68 5.65
N GLU A 115 -0.02 13.81 4.71
CA GLU A 115 0.49 12.45 4.57
C GLU A 115 0.51 12.03 3.11
N VAL A 116 1.65 11.49 2.66
CA VAL A 116 1.84 10.93 1.32
C VAL A 116 2.43 9.53 1.41
N GLY A 117 1.82 8.57 0.73
CA GLY A 117 2.43 7.26 0.46
C GLY A 117 3.31 7.33 -0.78
N CYS A 118 4.58 6.97 -0.65
CA CYS A 118 5.52 6.90 -1.77
C CYS A 118 5.59 5.46 -2.28
N ASN A 119 4.66 5.10 -3.17
CA ASN A 119 4.70 3.85 -3.92
C ASN A 119 5.77 3.95 -5.03
N TYR A 120 6.14 2.83 -5.61
CA TYR A 120 6.97 2.76 -6.82
C TYR A 120 6.23 1.96 -7.89
N ASP A 121 6.73 2.04 -9.11
CA ASP A 121 6.27 1.20 -10.20
C ASP A 121 6.78 -0.23 -9.99
N GLU A 122 5.88 -1.09 -9.53
CA GLU A 122 6.19 -2.48 -9.23
C GLU A 122 6.36 -3.30 -10.52
N ALA A 123 7.21 -4.33 -10.45
CA ALA A 123 7.21 -5.36 -11.48
C ALA A 123 5.97 -6.24 -11.24
N GLU A 124 4.92 -6.05 -12.05
CA GLU A 124 3.65 -6.72 -11.91
C GLU A 124 2.94 -6.86 -13.27
N GLY A 125 2.33 -8.01 -13.53
CA GLY A 125 1.56 -8.26 -14.74
C GLY A 125 2.37 -8.04 -16.02
N LEU A 126 1.95 -7.06 -16.85
CA LEU A 126 2.65 -6.69 -18.08
C LEU A 126 3.89 -5.82 -17.86
N HIS A 127 4.06 -5.25 -16.67
CA HIS A 127 5.22 -4.43 -16.31
C HIS A 127 6.30 -5.33 -15.70
N ALA A 128 7.24 -5.80 -16.53
CA ALA A 128 8.25 -6.78 -16.09
C ALA A 128 9.38 -6.19 -15.22
N HIS A 129 9.53 -4.87 -15.21
CA HIS A 129 10.65 -4.20 -14.53
C HIS A 129 10.19 -2.92 -13.85
N SER A 130 10.72 -2.68 -12.66
CA SER A 130 10.57 -1.42 -11.92
C SER A 130 11.62 -0.40 -12.37
N SER A 131 11.23 0.87 -12.47
CA SER A 131 12.14 2.00 -12.70
C SER A 131 13.14 2.22 -11.56
N LEU A 132 12.94 1.57 -10.41
CA LEU A 132 13.83 1.66 -9.25
C LEU A 132 14.98 0.65 -9.29
N ALA A 133 14.93 -0.36 -10.17
CA ALA A 133 16.01 -1.32 -10.29
C ALA A 133 17.33 -0.61 -10.68
N GLY A 134 18.37 -0.75 -9.86
CA GLY A 134 19.65 -0.05 -10.07
C GLY A 134 19.71 1.38 -9.54
N HIS A 135 18.64 1.89 -8.91
CA HIS A 135 18.56 3.23 -8.32
C HIS A 135 18.44 3.20 -6.79
N GLU A 136 18.88 2.12 -6.14
CA GLU A 136 18.67 1.87 -4.71
C GLU A 136 19.33 2.93 -3.82
N ALA A 137 20.55 3.36 -4.16
CA ALA A 137 21.28 4.39 -3.42
C ALA A 137 20.59 5.76 -3.53
N ALA A 138 20.09 6.11 -4.72
CA ALA A 138 19.35 7.35 -4.94
C ALA A 138 18.01 7.34 -4.17
N HIS A 139 17.31 6.21 -4.16
CA HIS A 139 16.10 6.03 -3.36
C HIS A 139 16.37 6.17 -1.85
N ALA A 140 17.46 5.57 -1.34
CA ALA A 140 17.83 5.72 0.07
C ALA A 140 18.13 7.19 0.43
N ALA A 141 18.87 7.90 -0.42
CA ALA A 141 19.15 9.33 -0.23
C ALA A 141 17.85 10.16 -0.27
N PHE A 142 16.93 9.84 -1.19
CA PHE A 142 15.61 10.47 -1.28
C PHE A 142 14.79 10.30 0.02
N LEU A 143 14.69 9.07 0.54
CA LEU A 143 13.97 8.82 1.80
C LEU A 143 14.62 9.55 2.98
N ALA A 144 15.95 9.51 3.10
CA ALA A 144 16.65 10.23 4.15
C ALA A 144 16.39 11.74 4.07
N HIS A 145 16.41 12.30 2.87
CA HIS A 145 16.11 13.72 2.64
C HIS A 145 14.67 14.07 3.04
N LEU A 146 13.68 13.28 2.61
CA LEU A 146 12.28 13.52 3.00
C LEU A 146 12.05 13.37 4.50
N LEU A 147 12.78 12.49 5.18
CA LEU A 147 12.73 12.36 6.64
C LEU A 147 13.20 13.65 7.32
N GLU A 148 14.37 14.18 6.94
CA GLU A 148 14.88 15.43 7.51
C GLU A 148 13.96 16.61 7.20
N ARG A 149 13.46 16.74 5.95
CA ARG A 149 12.48 17.76 5.56
C ARG A 149 11.20 17.68 6.40
N SER A 150 10.70 16.47 6.68
CA SER A 150 9.56 16.26 7.57
C SER A 150 9.86 16.71 9.00
N ILE A 151 11.06 16.46 9.52
CA ILE A 151 11.46 16.87 10.87
C ILE A 151 11.60 18.40 10.96
N ASP A 152 12.35 19.00 10.04
CA ASP A 152 12.65 20.44 10.01
C ASP A 152 11.39 21.30 9.85
N SER A 153 10.38 20.78 9.15
CA SER A 153 9.08 21.44 8.99
C SER A 153 8.10 21.20 10.15
N GLY A 154 8.53 20.53 11.23
CA GLY A 154 7.66 20.19 12.35
C GLY A 154 6.57 19.17 12.01
N GLY A 155 6.80 18.31 11.00
CA GLY A 155 5.86 17.30 10.55
C GLY A 155 4.81 17.81 9.56
N ALA A 156 5.10 18.88 8.81
CA ALA A 156 4.15 19.46 7.85
C ALA A 156 3.68 18.44 6.79
N LEU A 157 4.55 17.51 6.40
CA LEU A 157 4.24 16.38 5.54
C LEU A 157 4.92 15.12 6.07
N ARG A 158 4.14 14.06 6.28
CA ARG A 158 4.65 12.75 6.69
C ARG A 158 4.67 11.80 5.49
N VAL A 159 5.79 11.14 5.26
CA VAL A 159 5.89 10.03 4.31
C VAL A 159 5.41 8.75 5.01
N ARG A 160 4.41 8.07 4.45
CA ARG A 160 3.73 6.91 5.07
C ARG A 160 4.73 5.83 5.48
N GLU A 161 5.66 5.47 4.61
CA GLU A 161 6.64 4.41 4.82
C GLU A 161 7.59 4.74 5.97
N LEU A 162 8.03 6.00 6.07
CA LEU A 162 8.90 6.48 7.14
C LEU A 162 8.14 6.61 8.47
N ALA A 163 6.89 7.06 8.43
CA ALA A 163 6.03 7.13 9.61
C ALA A 163 5.73 5.73 10.17
N MET A 164 5.46 4.76 9.28
CA MET A 164 5.27 3.36 9.65
C MET A 164 6.56 2.74 10.19
N ALA A 165 7.71 2.99 9.55
CA ALA A 165 9.02 2.58 10.05
C ALA A 165 9.29 3.10 11.47
N LEU A 166 8.99 4.36 11.76
CA LEU A 166 9.15 4.94 13.10
C LEU A 166 8.29 4.22 14.16
N GLN A 167 7.07 3.82 13.79
CA GLN A 167 6.22 3.02 14.67
C GLN A 167 6.81 1.63 14.91
N LEU A 168 7.26 0.96 13.85
CA LEU A 168 7.81 -0.40 13.91
C LEU A 168 9.13 -0.49 14.68
N VAL A 169 9.99 0.53 14.58
CA VAL A 169 11.21 0.61 15.40
C VAL A 169 10.86 0.74 16.89
N SER A 170 9.75 1.40 17.22
CA SER A 170 9.31 1.58 18.60
C SER A 170 8.57 0.37 19.18
N ARG A 171 7.92 -0.45 18.34
CA ARG A 171 7.10 -1.60 18.74
C ARG A 171 7.08 -2.66 17.62
N PRO A 172 7.36 -3.94 17.91
CA PRO A 172 7.24 -5.00 16.90
C PRO A 172 5.79 -5.18 16.45
N LEU A 173 5.59 -5.86 15.31
CA LEU A 173 4.24 -6.20 14.84
C LEU A 173 3.49 -7.02 15.90
N PRO A 174 2.18 -6.81 16.07
CA PRO A 174 1.34 -7.75 16.80
C PRO A 174 1.48 -9.15 16.22
N THR A 175 1.45 -10.16 17.09
CA THR A 175 1.45 -11.57 16.67
C THR A 175 0.07 -12.16 16.90
N TRP A 176 -0.45 -12.83 15.87
CA TRP A 176 -1.64 -13.65 15.98
C TRP A 176 -1.24 -15.01 16.54
N GLN A 177 -1.91 -15.45 17.60
CA GLN A 177 -1.71 -16.78 18.18
C GLN A 177 -2.87 -17.70 17.80
N GLY A 178 -2.58 -18.80 17.12
CA GLY A 178 -3.59 -19.75 16.68
C GLY A 178 -3.00 -21.13 16.41
N GLN A 179 -3.66 -22.20 16.86
CA GLN A 179 -3.17 -23.58 16.62
C GLN A 179 -1.70 -23.84 17.03
N GLY A 180 -1.18 -23.09 18.01
CA GLY A 180 0.18 -23.27 18.52
C GLY A 180 1.31 -22.68 17.66
N GLN A 181 1.02 -21.76 16.74
CA GLN A 181 2.07 -20.94 16.09
C GLN A 181 1.79 -19.44 16.31
N ASP A 182 2.83 -18.64 16.12
CA ASP A 182 2.78 -17.18 16.17
C ASP A 182 2.99 -16.63 14.75
N TRP A 183 2.13 -15.73 14.28
CA TRP A 183 2.27 -15.07 12.98
C TRP A 183 2.31 -13.55 13.16
N PRO A 184 3.35 -12.85 12.67
CA PRO A 184 3.33 -11.41 12.64
C PRO A 184 2.16 -10.90 11.79
N GLU A 185 1.55 -9.80 12.19
CA GLU A 185 0.40 -9.21 11.51
C GLU A 185 0.77 -8.72 10.10
N ASN A 186 0.53 -9.57 9.12
CA ASN A 186 0.56 -9.25 7.69
C ASN A 186 -0.68 -9.84 7.02
N ALA A 187 -1.65 -8.99 6.74
CA ALA A 187 -2.93 -9.42 6.18
C ALA A 187 -2.80 -10.00 4.76
N GLN A 188 -1.70 -9.75 4.06
CA GLN A 188 -1.44 -10.32 2.73
C GLN A 188 -0.96 -11.77 2.79
N THR A 189 -0.45 -12.25 3.92
CA THR A 189 0.00 -13.64 4.07
C THR A 189 -0.99 -14.48 4.85
N LEU A 190 -2.07 -13.90 5.39
CA LEU A 190 -3.07 -14.63 6.15
C LEU A 190 -4.32 -14.92 5.30
N PRO A 191 -4.80 -16.18 5.26
CA PRO A 191 -6.02 -16.52 4.55
C PRO A 191 -7.21 -15.67 4.99
N PHE A 192 -7.88 -15.05 4.02
CA PHE A 192 -9.08 -14.23 4.18
C PHE A 192 -8.94 -13.03 5.13
N ALA A 193 -7.74 -12.68 5.59
CA ALA A 193 -7.48 -11.41 6.27
C ALA A 193 -7.61 -10.23 5.30
N LEU A 194 -7.29 -10.46 4.02
CA LEU A 194 -7.66 -9.62 2.89
C LEU A 194 -8.49 -10.44 1.91
N VAL A 195 -9.62 -9.86 1.48
CA VAL A 195 -10.48 -10.43 0.45
C VAL A 195 -10.65 -9.40 -0.66
N THR A 196 -10.20 -9.75 -1.85
CA THR A 196 -10.37 -8.91 -3.05
C THR A 196 -11.54 -9.44 -3.84
N VAL A 197 -12.44 -8.54 -4.25
CA VAL A 197 -13.64 -8.88 -5.03
C VAL A 197 -13.63 -8.06 -6.32
N ALA A 198 -13.61 -8.74 -7.46
CA ALA A 198 -13.70 -8.14 -8.77
C ALA A 198 -15.14 -7.71 -9.10
N HIS A 199 -15.30 -6.85 -10.11
CA HIS A 199 -16.61 -6.30 -10.50
C HIS A 199 -17.62 -7.37 -10.95
N ASN A 200 -17.16 -8.56 -11.36
CA ASN A 200 -18.00 -9.71 -11.74
C ASN A 200 -18.34 -10.62 -10.55
N GLY A 201 -17.87 -10.28 -9.36
CA GLY A 201 -18.08 -11.04 -8.12
C GLY A 201 -17.02 -12.09 -7.85
N ASP A 202 -16.06 -12.32 -8.74
CA ASP A 202 -14.95 -13.24 -8.46
C ASP A 202 -14.11 -12.72 -7.30
N PHE A 203 -13.67 -13.61 -6.43
CA PHE A 203 -12.86 -13.21 -5.28
C PHE A 203 -11.59 -14.03 -5.12
N SER A 204 -10.63 -13.42 -4.44
CA SER A 204 -9.38 -14.03 -4.00
C SER A 204 -9.04 -13.63 -2.55
N SER A 205 -7.91 -14.14 -2.07
CA SER A 205 -7.31 -13.86 -0.75
C SER A 205 -5.83 -13.46 -0.94
N PHE A 206 -5.15 -13.04 0.13
CA PHE A 206 -3.73 -12.66 0.15
C PHE A 206 -3.46 -11.29 -0.48
N SER A 207 -2.44 -11.15 -1.33
CA SER A 207 -2.16 -9.90 -2.06
C SER A 207 -3.29 -9.57 -3.02
N PRO A 208 -3.84 -8.34 -3.00
CA PRO A 208 -4.94 -7.95 -3.87
C PRO A 208 -4.59 -7.99 -5.37
N GLU A 209 -3.32 -7.81 -5.70
CA GLU A 209 -2.72 -7.83 -7.03
C GLU A 209 -2.87 -9.20 -7.74
N LEU A 210 -3.07 -10.29 -6.99
CA LEU A 210 -3.16 -11.64 -7.56
C LEU A 210 -4.46 -11.88 -8.35
N LEU A 211 -5.59 -11.28 -7.94
CA LEU A 211 -6.89 -11.61 -8.51
C LEU A 211 -6.97 -11.23 -10.00
N GLY A 212 -7.22 -12.22 -10.85
CA GLY A 212 -7.37 -12.02 -12.29
C GLY A 212 -6.07 -12.09 -13.07
N GLN A 213 -4.94 -12.31 -12.39
CA GLN A 213 -3.65 -12.47 -13.05
C GLN A 213 -3.54 -13.85 -13.68
N PRO A 214 -3.04 -13.97 -14.94
CA PRO A 214 -2.94 -15.27 -15.59
C PRO A 214 -2.07 -16.25 -14.80
N SER A 215 -2.68 -17.34 -14.35
CA SER A 215 -1.97 -18.44 -13.70
C SER A 215 -2.74 -19.75 -13.91
N PRO A 216 -2.25 -20.64 -14.80
CA PRO A 216 -2.83 -21.97 -14.97
C PRO A 216 -2.78 -22.79 -13.67
N GLU A 217 -1.72 -22.62 -12.88
CA GLU A 217 -1.51 -23.33 -11.61
C GLU A 217 -2.55 -22.94 -10.54
N PHE A 218 -2.87 -21.66 -10.46
CA PHE A 218 -3.76 -21.09 -9.44
C PHE A 218 -5.11 -20.62 -9.99
N SER A 219 -5.52 -21.05 -11.18
CA SER A 219 -6.82 -20.67 -11.78
C SER A 219 -7.05 -19.16 -11.81
N ASN A 220 -6.04 -18.41 -12.24
CA ASN A 220 -6.00 -16.94 -12.21
C ASN A 220 -6.26 -16.33 -10.81
N PHE A 221 -5.89 -17.08 -9.77
CA PHE A 221 -6.11 -16.78 -8.36
C PHE A 221 -7.58 -16.62 -7.97
N ILE A 222 -8.51 -17.10 -8.78
CA ILE A 222 -9.94 -17.07 -8.47
C ILE A 222 -10.25 -18.22 -7.51
N LEU A 223 -10.73 -17.89 -6.31
CA LEU A 223 -11.12 -18.86 -5.28
C LEU A 223 -12.62 -19.17 -5.29
N GLY A 224 -13.42 -18.31 -5.92
CA GLY A 224 -14.85 -18.45 -6.04
C GLY A 224 -15.51 -17.17 -6.52
N ASN A 225 -16.85 -17.15 -6.54
CA ASN A 225 -17.64 -15.96 -6.84
C ASN A 225 -18.61 -15.67 -5.68
N VAL A 226 -18.70 -14.41 -5.24
CA VAL A 226 -19.48 -14.02 -4.05
C VAL A 226 -20.98 -14.32 -4.18
N ALA A 227 -21.49 -14.50 -5.40
CA ALA A 227 -22.90 -14.85 -5.64
C ALA A 227 -23.19 -16.36 -5.56
N THR A 228 -22.17 -17.20 -5.76
CA THR A 228 -22.38 -18.65 -5.95
C THR A 228 -21.50 -19.53 -5.05
N SER A 229 -20.50 -18.96 -4.40
CA SER A 229 -19.49 -19.69 -3.62
C SER A 229 -19.50 -19.27 -2.16
N SER A 230 -19.26 -20.24 -1.28
CA SER A 230 -19.04 -20.02 0.16
C SER A 230 -17.55 -19.82 0.40
N TYR A 231 -17.17 -18.77 1.16
CA TYR A 231 -15.77 -18.54 1.55
C TYR A 231 -15.18 -19.76 2.29
N ILE A 232 -15.99 -20.41 3.14
CA ILE A 232 -15.55 -21.58 3.92
C ILE A 232 -15.30 -22.79 3.03
N ASP A 233 -16.11 -23.00 2.00
CA ASP A 233 -15.91 -24.13 1.08
C ASP A 233 -14.77 -23.83 0.10
N SER A 234 -14.64 -22.58 -0.36
CA SER A 234 -13.48 -22.12 -1.12
C SER A 234 -12.17 -22.31 -0.35
N ALA A 235 -12.16 -22.12 0.98
CA ALA A 235 -11.02 -22.38 1.86
C ALA A 235 -10.64 -23.87 1.99
N ARG A 236 -11.45 -24.78 1.43
CA ARG A 236 -11.18 -26.23 1.39
C ARG A 236 -10.87 -26.72 -0.03
N GLY A 237 -10.98 -25.85 -1.04
CA GLY A 237 -10.72 -26.20 -2.43
C GLY A 237 -9.24 -26.37 -2.73
N ASP A 238 -8.92 -27.21 -3.71
CA ASP A 238 -7.55 -27.55 -4.07
C ASP A 238 -6.70 -26.33 -4.46
N VAL A 239 -7.28 -25.37 -5.18
CA VAL A 239 -6.59 -24.14 -5.59
C VAL A 239 -6.17 -23.33 -4.37
N PHE A 240 -7.08 -23.12 -3.42
CA PHE A 240 -6.78 -22.41 -2.19
C PHE A 240 -5.70 -23.14 -1.38
N MET A 241 -5.82 -24.46 -1.20
CA MET A 241 -4.87 -25.22 -0.39
C MET A 241 -3.45 -25.16 -0.96
N ARG A 242 -3.29 -25.27 -2.28
CA ARG A 242 -1.97 -25.11 -2.95
C ARG A 242 -1.45 -23.68 -2.83
N LEU A 243 -2.30 -22.68 -3.04
CA LEU A 243 -1.92 -21.28 -2.92
C LEU A 243 -1.47 -20.94 -1.49
N TRP A 244 -2.24 -21.38 -0.50
CA TRP A 244 -1.93 -21.19 0.92
C TRP A 244 -0.60 -21.83 1.30
N ASP A 245 -0.37 -23.07 0.89
CA ASP A 245 0.88 -23.79 1.13
C ASP A 245 2.09 -23.08 0.48
N ALA A 246 1.94 -22.54 -0.73
CA ALA A 246 2.99 -21.76 -1.39
C ALA A 246 3.31 -20.44 -0.64
N VAL A 247 2.27 -19.69 -0.26
CA VAL A 247 2.41 -18.44 0.52
C VAL A 247 3.05 -18.70 1.90
N LEU A 248 2.64 -19.78 2.56
CA LEU A 248 3.18 -20.18 3.86
C LEU A 248 4.67 -20.53 3.76
N ARG A 249 5.08 -21.28 2.73
CA ARG A 249 6.50 -21.57 2.49
C ARG A 249 7.31 -20.29 2.26
N GLY A 250 6.79 -19.36 1.45
CA GLY A 250 7.47 -18.08 1.24
C GLY A 250 7.60 -17.27 2.54
N THR A 251 6.57 -17.30 3.39
CA THR A 251 6.60 -16.65 4.70
C THR A 251 7.68 -17.25 5.60
N ARG A 252 7.76 -18.59 5.66
CA ARG A 252 8.81 -19.32 6.40
C ARG A 252 10.22 -19.08 5.86
N GLU A 253 10.36 -18.90 4.55
CA GLU A 253 11.63 -18.54 3.96
C GLU A 253 12.10 -17.16 4.44
N CYS A 254 11.20 -16.17 4.51
CA CYS A 254 11.49 -14.88 5.09
C CYS A 254 11.82 -14.98 6.58
N GLU A 255 11.07 -15.77 7.36
CA GLU A 255 11.35 -16.00 8.79
C GLU A 255 12.78 -16.51 9.02
N ARG A 256 13.24 -17.42 8.17
CA ARG A 256 14.57 -18.03 8.28
C ARG A 256 15.70 -17.10 7.82
N THR A 257 15.46 -16.25 6.83
CA THR A 257 16.53 -15.53 6.11
C THR A 257 16.53 -14.01 6.28
N CYS A 258 15.47 -13.41 6.81
CA CYS A 258 15.31 -11.95 6.84
C CYS A 258 15.33 -11.36 8.26
N ALA A 259 16.32 -10.50 8.54
CA ALA A 259 16.40 -9.77 9.82
C ALA A 259 15.16 -8.89 10.10
N HIS A 260 14.50 -8.38 9.05
CA HIS A 260 13.28 -7.56 9.18
C HIS A 260 11.98 -8.36 9.33
N TYR A 261 12.02 -9.70 9.41
CA TYR A 261 10.81 -10.54 9.42
C TYR A 261 9.79 -10.15 10.50
N GLY A 262 10.26 -9.91 11.74
CA GLY A 262 9.40 -9.52 12.87
C GLY A 262 8.67 -8.18 12.68
N PHE A 263 9.07 -7.38 11.69
CA PHE A 263 8.44 -6.10 11.33
C PHE A 263 7.69 -6.18 9.99
N CYS A 264 7.75 -7.32 9.30
CA CYS A 264 7.23 -7.53 7.96
C CYS A 264 6.08 -8.55 7.91
N GLY A 265 6.25 -9.69 8.59
CA GLY A 265 5.32 -10.82 8.49
C GLY A 265 5.37 -11.56 7.14
N GLY A 266 6.49 -11.54 6.43
CA GLY A 266 6.72 -12.43 5.27
C GLY A 266 6.58 -11.80 3.88
N GLY A 267 6.41 -10.49 3.78
CA GLY A 267 6.34 -9.77 2.50
C GLY A 267 5.00 -9.96 1.77
N ALA A 268 4.91 -9.42 0.56
CA ALA A 268 3.71 -9.51 -0.28
C ALA A 268 3.85 -10.70 -1.26
N PRO A 269 2.92 -11.68 -1.23
CA PRO A 269 2.90 -12.78 -2.18
C PRO A 269 2.96 -12.38 -3.66
N ALA A 270 2.24 -11.34 -4.08
CA ALA A 270 2.26 -10.89 -5.46
C ALA A 270 3.68 -10.51 -5.93
N ASN A 271 4.41 -9.72 -5.14
CA ASN A 271 5.77 -9.34 -5.51
C ASN A 271 6.73 -10.52 -5.55
N LYS A 272 6.56 -11.52 -4.67
CA LYS A 272 7.36 -12.76 -4.73
C LYS A 272 7.12 -13.51 -6.04
N LEU A 273 5.86 -13.62 -6.44
CA LEU A 273 5.51 -14.22 -7.72
C LEU A 273 6.10 -13.44 -8.89
N TYR A 274 5.93 -12.12 -8.95
CA TYR A 274 6.35 -11.36 -10.13
C TYR A 274 7.85 -11.12 -10.23
N GLU A 275 8.51 -10.88 -9.10
CA GLU A 275 9.93 -10.56 -9.11
C GLU A 275 10.81 -11.81 -9.11
N ASN A 276 10.35 -12.89 -8.48
CA ASN A 276 11.13 -14.12 -8.32
C ASN A 276 10.54 -15.33 -9.08
N ALA A 277 9.39 -15.17 -9.76
CA ALA A 277 8.65 -16.25 -10.40
C ALA A 277 8.18 -17.35 -9.44
N ASP A 278 8.17 -17.09 -8.12
CA ASP A 278 7.85 -18.10 -7.10
C ASP A 278 7.28 -17.47 -5.81
N LEU A 279 6.07 -17.89 -5.43
CA LEU A 279 5.42 -17.50 -4.17
C LEU A 279 6.17 -17.99 -2.94
N ALA A 280 6.92 -19.09 -3.05
CA ALA A 280 7.70 -19.68 -1.97
C ALA A 280 9.08 -19.01 -1.79
N SER A 281 9.35 -17.91 -2.48
CA SER A 281 10.60 -17.16 -2.40
C SER A 281 10.66 -16.18 -1.21
N GLY A 282 11.86 -15.60 -1.01
CA GLY A 282 12.19 -14.68 0.07
C GLY A 282 12.12 -13.20 -0.33
N GLU A 283 13.26 -12.51 -0.26
CA GLU A 283 13.37 -11.07 -0.51
C GLU A 283 12.94 -10.67 -1.93
N THR A 284 12.33 -9.48 -2.04
CA THR A 284 11.97 -8.80 -3.29
C THR A 284 12.54 -7.37 -3.30
N LEU A 285 12.69 -6.76 -4.46
CA LEU A 285 12.83 -5.31 -4.60
C LEU A 285 11.69 -4.58 -3.89
N TYR A 286 10.46 -5.12 -3.92
CA TYR A 286 9.36 -4.50 -3.19
C TYR A 286 9.68 -4.38 -1.68
N CYS A 287 9.99 -5.48 -1.01
CA CYS A 287 10.24 -5.40 0.44
C CYS A 287 11.49 -4.58 0.78
N ARG A 288 12.52 -4.58 -0.09
CA ARG A 288 13.68 -3.69 0.09
C ARG A 288 13.29 -2.22 0.05
N THR A 289 12.35 -1.86 -0.82
CA THR A 289 11.98 -0.47 -1.10
C THR A 289 10.92 0.06 -0.15
N MET A 290 9.84 -0.69 0.09
CA MET A 290 8.71 -0.25 0.94
C MET A 290 8.92 -0.48 2.43
N LEU A 291 9.81 -1.40 2.82
CA LEU A 291 9.96 -1.79 4.22
C LEU A 291 11.38 -1.61 4.74
N LYS A 292 12.34 -2.36 4.18
CA LYS A 292 13.70 -2.41 4.74
C LYS A 292 14.38 -1.05 4.71
N ARG A 293 14.42 -0.39 3.55
CA ARG A 293 15.06 0.94 3.42
C ARG A 293 14.40 2.01 4.30
N PRO A 294 13.06 2.17 4.34
CA PRO A 294 12.42 3.09 5.29
C PRO A 294 12.77 2.78 6.75
N PHE A 295 12.74 1.50 7.14
CA PHE A 295 13.12 1.04 8.48
C PHE A 295 14.55 1.43 8.81
N ASP A 296 15.50 1.07 7.95
CA ASP A 296 16.93 1.34 8.14
C ASP A 296 17.22 2.85 8.13
N THR A 297 16.49 3.63 7.31
CA THR A 297 16.60 5.10 7.25
C THR A 297 16.21 5.73 8.58
N VAL A 298 15.10 5.31 9.16
CA VAL A 298 14.64 5.81 10.46
C VAL A 298 15.56 5.36 11.58
N LEU A 299 15.99 4.08 11.58
CA LEU A 299 16.91 3.56 12.58
C LEU A 299 18.23 4.34 12.58
N ALA A 300 18.85 4.53 11.41
CA ALA A 300 20.08 5.30 11.27
C ALA A 300 19.92 6.77 11.69
N ARG A 301 18.73 7.37 11.51
CA ARG A 301 18.44 8.72 11.99
C ARG A 301 18.36 8.78 13.52
N LEU A 302 17.74 7.79 14.16
CA LEU A 302 17.60 7.72 15.62
C LEU A 302 18.95 7.48 16.32
N GLU A 303 19.80 6.64 15.73
CA GLU A 303 21.16 6.37 16.23
C GLU A 303 22.06 7.62 16.18
N ARG A 304 21.86 8.52 15.20
CA ARG A 304 22.56 9.81 15.13
C ARG A 304 22.22 10.76 16.30
N ASP A 305 20.96 10.76 16.76
CA ASP A 305 20.51 11.61 17.89
C ASP A 305 20.90 11.06 19.27
N ARG A 306 21.26 9.78 19.34
CA ARG A 306 21.74 9.13 20.56
C ARG A 306 23.13 8.55 20.32
N PRO A 307 24.22 9.33 20.42
CA PRO A 307 25.53 8.72 20.61
C PRO A 307 25.40 7.81 21.85
N ILE A 308 25.74 6.52 21.70
CA ILE A 308 25.85 5.59 22.83
C ILE A 308 27.03 6.07 23.69
N SER A 309 26.79 7.07 24.52
CA SER A 309 27.69 7.46 25.60
C SER A 309 27.36 6.55 26.78
N GLY A 310 28.07 5.41 26.85
CA GLY A 310 28.04 4.56 28.04
C GLY A 310 27.80 3.08 27.78
N VAL A 311 28.74 2.42 27.12
CA VAL A 311 29.14 1.06 27.52
C VAL A 311 30.66 1.08 27.65
N GLN A 312 31.12 1.37 28.86
CA GLN A 312 32.42 0.92 29.38
C GLN A 312 32.15 -0.28 30.27
#